data_AF-A0A6N7H6S2-F1
#
_entry.id   AF-A0A6N7H6S2-F1
#
_cell.length_a   1.000
_cell.length_b   1.000
_cell.length_c   1.000
_cell.angle_alpha   90.00
_cell.angle_beta   90.00
_cell.angle_gamma   90.00
#
_symmetry.space_group_name_H-M   'P 1'
#
loop_
_entity.id
_entity.type
_entity.pdbx_description
1 polymer ?
#
loop_
_entity_poly.entity_id
_entity_poly.type
_entity_poly.pdbx_seq_one_letter_code
_entity_poly.pdbx_strand_id
1 'polypeptide(L)'
;MPRALTVADHQHVTDCESGACEHYREMVRLRRNLHDGLGPGLAGIMMRADIVGQLMTANQGAAEEMLRELRREAAVFMTEFRRVLADQSPAELDGHQLADALRALGRRMSRATGGTLTVATDVDPAAAAVDRTTQVAAFWIAKEALTNVVKHAKARTCAIRVRVDAGLRLSIVDDGVGGAGLGRRGVGLASMGSRAAELGGWCEVGDIGPDNGSGVSVTAYLPAHRGVEETLL
;
A
#
# COMPACT_ATOMS: atom_id res chain seq x y z
N MET A 1 -44.47 32.95 0.76
CA MET A 1 -44.22 32.03 1.90
C MET A 1 -43.99 30.63 1.33
N PRO A 2 -42.73 30.19 1.11
CA PRO A 2 -42.47 28.86 0.57
C PRO A 2 -42.46 27.79 1.67
N ARG A 3 -43.02 26.63 1.33
CA ARG A 3 -43.26 25.41 2.12
C ARG A 3 -41.97 24.76 2.63
N ALA A 4 -42.00 24.32 3.89
CA ALA A 4 -41.02 23.41 4.46
C ALA A 4 -41.15 22.01 3.82
N LEU A 5 -40.03 21.47 3.34
CA LEU A 5 -39.90 20.05 2.98
C LEU A 5 -39.47 19.27 4.23
N THR A 6 -40.37 18.39 4.65
CA THR A 6 -40.20 17.43 5.73
C THR A 6 -39.20 16.34 5.35
N VAL A 7 -38.34 16.02 6.32
CA VAL A 7 -37.42 14.87 6.31
C VAL A 7 -38.21 13.57 6.13
N ALA A 8 -38.03 12.92 5.00
CA ALA A 8 -38.35 11.52 4.80
C ALA A 8 -37.30 10.93 3.87
N ASP A 9 -36.37 10.16 4.45
CA ASP A 9 -35.75 8.98 3.84
C ASP A 9 -34.75 8.37 4.83
N HIS A 10 -35.31 7.77 5.88
CA HIS A 10 -34.66 6.72 6.63
C HIS A 10 -35.44 5.44 6.38
N GLN A 11 -35.00 4.64 5.42
CA GLN A 11 -35.03 3.18 5.40
C GLN A 11 -34.89 2.70 3.96
N HIS A 12 -33.67 2.32 3.55
CA HIS A 12 -33.40 1.22 2.62
C HIS A 12 -31.88 1.03 2.56
N VAL A 13 -31.30 0.52 3.66
CA VAL A 13 -29.97 -0.11 3.66
C VAL A 13 -30.09 -1.44 4.37
N THR A 14 -30.93 -2.30 3.81
CA THR A 14 -31.01 -3.72 4.14
C THR A 14 -31.00 -4.45 2.82
N ASP A 15 -29.79 -4.91 2.47
CA ASP A 15 -29.44 -5.96 1.51
C ASP A 15 -28.30 -5.53 0.60
N CYS A 16 -27.07 -5.78 1.07
CA CYS A 16 -25.90 -5.78 0.21
C CYS A 16 -24.85 -6.73 0.79
N GLU A 17 -25.05 -8.03 0.59
CA GLU A 17 -24.06 -9.10 0.84
C GLU A 17 -22.94 -9.06 -0.21
N SER A 18 -22.18 -7.97 -0.28
CA SER A 18 -21.08 -7.87 -1.25
C SER A 18 -19.93 -7.09 -0.62
N GLY A 19 -18.72 -7.64 -0.68
CA GLY A 19 -17.49 -7.00 -0.17
C GLY A 19 -17.21 -5.59 -0.74
N ALA A 20 -17.96 -5.15 -1.76
CA ALA A 20 -18.01 -3.78 -2.22
C ALA A 20 -18.62 -2.80 -1.20
N CYS A 21 -19.59 -3.23 -0.38
CA CYS A 21 -20.26 -2.38 0.60
C CYS A 21 -19.38 -2.18 1.85
N GLU A 22 -18.65 -3.21 2.28
CA GLU A 22 -17.62 -3.10 3.31
C GLU A 22 -16.48 -2.20 2.85
N HIS A 23 -15.97 -2.40 1.63
CA HIS A 23 -14.94 -1.55 1.05
C HIS A 23 -15.41 -0.09 0.91
N TYR A 24 -16.67 0.14 0.53
CA TYR A 24 -17.23 1.49 0.45
C TYR A 24 -17.37 2.15 1.84
N ARG A 25 -17.83 1.41 2.85
CA ARG A 25 -17.91 1.90 4.24
C ARG A 25 -16.54 2.20 4.82
N GLU A 26 -15.55 1.38 4.51
CA GLU A 26 -14.16 1.58 4.87
C GLU A 26 -13.57 2.81 4.15
N MET A 27 -13.80 2.96 2.84
CA MET A 27 -13.40 4.16 2.08
C MET A 27 -14.08 5.44 2.61
N VAL A 28 -15.33 5.37 3.04
CA VAL A 28 -16.05 6.51 3.64
C VAL A 28 -15.47 6.86 5.01
N ARG A 29 -15.09 5.86 5.83
CA ARG A 29 -14.38 6.07 7.11
C ARG A 29 -12.98 6.61 6.91
N LEU A 30 -12.19 6.06 5.98
CA LEU A 30 -10.88 6.57 5.59
C LEU A 30 -10.98 8.02 5.11
N ARG A 31 -11.95 8.32 4.22
CA ARG A 31 -12.17 9.68 3.74
C ARG A 31 -12.51 10.65 4.87
N ARG A 32 -13.30 10.24 5.87
CA ARG A 32 -13.57 11.07 7.06
C ARG A 32 -12.34 11.24 7.94
N ASN A 33 -11.61 10.18 8.24
CA ASN A 33 -10.37 10.26 9.02
C ASN A 33 -9.30 11.11 8.31
N LEU A 34 -9.22 11.04 6.98
CA LEU A 34 -8.40 11.90 6.12
C LEU A 34 -8.87 13.35 6.15
N HIS A 35 -10.18 13.58 5.99
CA HIS A 35 -10.73 14.93 5.94
C HIS A 35 -10.62 15.64 7.31
N ASP A 36 -10.93 14.94 8.40
CA ASP A 36 -11.06 15.52 9.74
C ASP A 36 -9.71 15.57 10.48
N GLY A 37 -8.76 14.68 10.15
CA GLY A 37 -7.42 14.64 10.75
C GLY A 37 -6.30 15.30 9.93
N LEU A 38 -6.42 15.30 8.59
CA LEU A 38 -5.30 15.66 7.69
C LEU A 38 -5.59 16.89 6.81
N GLY A 39 -6.87 17.21 6.57
CA GLY A 39 -7.29 18.39 5.81
C GLY A 39 -6.74 19.73 6.34
N PRO A 40 -6.88 20.02 7.66
CA PRO A 40 -6.35 21.26 8.23
C PRO A 40 -4.82 21.38 8.16
N GLY A 41 -4.09 20.27 8.31
CA GLY A 41 -2.62 20.24 8.24
C GLY A 41 -2.09 20.52 6.82
N LEU A 42 -2.68 19.89 5.81
CA LEU A 42 -2.35 20.13 4.40
C LEU A 42 -2.67 21.56 3.96
N ALA A 43 -3.82 22.10 4.39
CA ALA A 43 -4.17 23.49 4.12
C ALA A 43 -3.16 24.48 4.72
N GLY A 44 -2.70 24.20 5.95
CA GLY A 44 -1.65 24.98 6.61
C GLY A 44 -0.31 24.93 5.87
N ILE A 45 0.10 23.76 5.38
CA ILE A 45 1.33 23.60 4.60
C ILE A 45 1.25 24.38 3.28
N MET A 46 0.14 24.30 2.55
CA MET A 46 -0.04 25.04 1.28
C MET A 46 0.00 26.55 1.50
N MET A 47 -0.70 27.06 2.52
CA MET A 47 -0.73 28.49 2.83
C MET A 47 0.67 29.03 3.17
N ARG A 48 1.47 28.27 3.94
CA ARG A 48 2.84 28.67 4.27
C ARG A 48 3.79 28.56 3.07
N ALA A 49 3.56 27.63 2.16
CA ALA A 49 4.32 27.55 0.90
C ALA A 49 4.09 28.80 0.03
N ASP A 50 2.85 29.31 -0.04
CA ASP A 50 2.54 30.56 -0.75
C ASP A 50 3.26 31.76 -0.12
N ILE A 51 3.32 31.82 1.21
CA ILE A 51 4.05 32.88 1.95
C ILE A 51 5.56 32.79 1.69
N VAL A 52 6.13 31.58 1.66
CA VAL A 52 7.55 31.38 1.28
C VAL A 52 7.80 31.93 -0.13
N GLY A 53 6.91 31.67 -1.09
CA GLY A 53 7.00 32.20 -2.45
C GLY A 53 7.02 33.73 -2.49
N GLN A 54 6.20 34.39 -1.67
CA GLN A 54 6.17 35.84 -1.55
C GLN A 54 7.43 36.42 -0.87
N LEU A 55 7.99 35.69 0.11
CA LEU A 55 9.19 36.12 0.84
C LEU A 55 10.48 35.94 0.03
N MET A 56 10.53 35.05 -0.96
CA MET A 56 11.75 34.79 -1.73
C MET A 56 12.37 36.03 -2.38
N THR A 57 11.54 37.00 -2.79
CA THR A 57 12.00 38.27 -3.38
C THR A 57 12.13 39.40 -2.36
N ALA A 58 11.35 39.37 -1.28
CA ALA A 58 11.30 40.45 -0.28
C ALA A 58 12.30 40.26 0.87
N ASN A 59 12.52 39.02 1.31
CA ASN A 59 13.43 38.67 2.39
C ASN A 59 13.83 37.18 2.29
N GLN A 60 14.91 36.92 1.56
CA GLN A 60 15.39 35.58 1.28
C GLN A 60 15.73 34.79 2.56
N GLY A 61 16.34 35.43 3.56
CA GLY A 61 16.70 34.76 4.82
C GLY A 61 15.47 34.25 5.58
N ALA A 62 14.41 35.06 5.66
CA ALA A 62 13.15 34.65 6.26
C ALA A 62 12.44 33.55 5.45
N ALA A 63 12.54 33.58 4.11
CA ALA A 63 12.01 32.53 3.25
C ALA A 63 12.69 31.18 3.48
N GLU A 64 14.03 31.17 3.60
CA GLU A 64 14.82 29.96 3.86
C GLU A 64 14.55 29.36 5.24
N GLU A 65 14.37 30.20 6.27
CA GLU A 65 13.96 29.80 7.61
C GLU A 65 12.59 29.12 7.60
N MET A 66 11.60 29.76 7.00
CA MET A 66 10.23 29.27 6.92
C MET A 66 10.14 27.99 6.06
N LEU A 67 10.93 27.88 5.00
CA LEU A 67 11.01 26.67 4.19
C LEU A 67 11.63 25.49 4.98
N ARG A 68 12.62 25.74 5.84
CA ARG A 68 13.18 24.72 6.74
C ARG A 68 12.12 24.22 7.73
N GLU A 69 11.34 25.13 8.29
CA GLU A 69 10.27 24.81 9.24
C GLU A 69 9.13 24.04 8.56
N LEU A 70 8.70 24.50 7.40
CA LEU A 70 7.70 23.83 6.56
C LEU A 70 8.10 22.39 6.19
N ARG A 71 9.39 22.17 5.89
CA ARG A 71 9.92 20.81 5.65
C ARG A 71 9.85 19.92 6.87
N ARG A 72 10.12 20.45 8.08
CA ARG A 72 10.00 19.70 9.34
C ARG A 72 8.55 19.35 9.64
N GLU A 73 7.64 20.31 9.50
CA GLU A 73 6.20 20.08 9.69
C GLU A 73 5.65 19.07 8.70
N ALA A 74 6.03 19.15 7.42
CA ALA A 74 5.65 18.17 6.41
C ALA A 74 6.19 16.77 6.74
N ALA A 75 7.41 16.66 7.28
CA ALA A 75 7.97 15.36 7.70
C ALA A 75 7.23 14.77 8.91
N VAL A 76 6.87 15.59 9.90
CA VAL A 76 6.03 15.17 11.04
C VAL A 76 4.65 14.74 10.56
N PHE A 77 4.04 15.52 9.68
CA PHE A 77 2.74 15.19 9.09
C PHE A 77 2.77 13.89 8.29
N MET A 78 3.82 13.65 7.50
CA MET A 78 4.03 12.38 6.81
C MET A 78 4.23 11.20 7.75
N THR A 79 4.84 11.43 8.92
CA THR A 79 5.00 10.42 9.96
C THR A 79 3.66 10.08 10.60
N GLU A 80 2.83 11.07 10.94
CA GLU A 80 1.47 10.86 11.44
C GLU A 80 0.55 10.23 10.39
N PHE A 81 0.66 10.63 9.13
CA PHE A 81 -0.02 10.00 8.01
C PHE A 81 0.33 8.51 7.90
N ARG A 82 1.62 8.19 7.96
CA ARG A 82 2.10 6.80 7.98
C ARG A 82 1.64 6.06 9.23
N ARG A 83 1.53 6.71 10.39
CA ARG A 83 1.02 6.11 11.63
C ARG A 83 -0.47 5.77 11.53
N VAL A 84 -1.29 6.66 10.98
CA VAL A 84 -2.72 6.40 10.69
C VAL A 84 -2.90 5.27 9.69
N LEU A 85 -1.96 5.11 8.74
CA LEU A 85 -1.92 3.97 7.84
C LEU A 85 -1.29 2.71 8.47
N ALA A 86 -0.44 2.83 9.48
CA ALA A 86 0.22 1.71 10.16
C ALA A 86 -0.67 1.06 11.24
N ASP A 87 -1.53 1.85 11.90
CA ASP A 87 -2.68 1.33 12.68
C ASP A 87 -3.67 0.55 11.79
N GLN A 88 -3.51 0.63 10.47
CA GLN A 88 -4.16 -0.22 9.48
C GLN A 88 -3.19 -1.30 9.00
N SER A 89 -2.60 -2.09 9.91
CA SER A 89 -2.15 -3.43 9.53
C SER A 89 -3.28 -4.03 8.68
N PRO A 90 -2.99 -4.56 7.48
CA PRO A 90 -4.01 -5.24 6.68
C PRO A 90 -4.80 -6.17 7.60
N ALA A 91 -6.13 -6.15 7.56
CA ALA A 91 -6.94 -6.99 8.44
C ALA A 91 -6.54 -8.47 8.30
N GLU A 92 -6.03 -8.86 7.13
CA GLU A 92 -5.49 -10.18 6.85
C GLU A 92 -4.20 -10.53 7.62
N LEU A 93 -3.48 -9.53 8.12
CA LEU A 93 -2.32 -9.66 8.97
C LEU A 93 -2.66 -9.47 10.46
N ASP A 94 -3.84 -8.94 10.81
CA ASP A 94 -4.25 -8.71 12.20
C ASP A 94 -4.46 -10.06 12.93
N GLY A 95 -3.64 -10.35 13.94
CA GLY A 95 -3.61 -11.66 14.61
C GLY A 95 -3.11 -12.83 13.73
N HIS A 96 -2.61 -12.57 12.52
CA HIS A 96 -2.20 -13.59 11.56
C HIS A 96 -0.75 -13.43 11.11
N GLN A 97 -0.10 -14.57 10.84
CA GLN A 97 1.24 -14.61 10.27
C GLN A 97 1.21 -14.23 8.79
N LEU A 98 2.30 -13.63 8.28
CA LEU A 98 2.44 -13.23 6.87
C LEU A 98 2.07 -14.35 5.88
N ALA A 99 2.43 -15.60 6.19
CA ALA A 99 2.09 -16.75 5.37
C ALA A 99 0.57 -16.89 5.15
N ASP A 100 -0.22 -16.74 6.21
CA ASP A 100 -1.68 -16.91 6.16
C ASP A 100 -2.35 -15.73 5.47
N ALA A 101 -1.86 -14.52 5.73
CA ALA A 101 -2.31 -13.31 5.07
C ALA A 101 -2.12 -13.38 3.55
N LEU A 102 -0.93 -13.81 3.07
CA LEU A 102 -0.64 -13.97 1.65
C LEU A 102 -1.48 -15.07 1.00
N ARG A 103 -1.72 -16.18 1.68
CA ARG A 103 -2.62 -17.24 1.20
C ARG A 103 -4.06 -16.74 1.10
N ALA A 104 -4.54 -15.98 2.09
CA ALA A 104 -5.88 -15.39 2.09
C ALA A 104 -6.04 -14.40 0.93
N LEU A 105 -5.05 -13.53 0.72
CA LEU A 105 -4.98 -12.61 -0.39
C LEU A 105 -5.02 -13.36 -1.74
N GLY A 106 -4.21 -14.41 -1.92
CA GLY A 106 -4.22 -15.24 -3.12
C GLY A 106 -5.58 -15.86 -3.41
N ARG A 107 -6.22 -16.48 -2.41
CA ARG A 107 -7.58 -17.04 -2.54
C ARG A 107 -8.60 -15.98 -2.93
N ARG A 108 -8.52 -14.77 -2.34
CA ARG A 108 -9.41 -13.66 -2.66
C ARG A 108 -9.26 -13.22 -4.12
N MET A 109 -8.03 -13.10 -4.61
CA MET A 109 -7.75 -12.74 -6.01
C MET A 109 -8.23 -13.81 -6.97
N SER A 110 -8.00 -15.10 -6.68
CA SER A 110 -8.56 -16.21 -7.46
C SER A 110 -10.09 -16.18 -7.53
N ARG A 111 -10.78 -15.86 -6.42
CA ARG A 111 -12.25 -15.71 -6.41
C ARG A 111 -12.71 -14.51 -7.23
N ALA A 112 -12.00 -13.38 -7.14
CA ALA A 112 -12.33 -12.16 -7.87
C ALA A 112 -12.26 -12.34 -9.40
N THR A 113 -11.45 -13.28 -9.89
CA THR A 113 -11.37 -13.64 -11.32
C THR A 113 -12.25 -14.83 -11.71
N GLY A 114 -13.16 -15.27 -10.84
CA GLY A 114 -14.01 -16.43 -11.11
C GLY A 114 -13.26 -17.76 -11.20
N GLY A 115 -12.07 -17.86 -10.59
CA GLY A 115 -11.24 -19.07 -10.59
C GLY A 115 -10.30 -19.20 -11.79
N THR A 116 -10.27 -18.22 -12.70
CA THR A 116 -9.39 -18.26 -13.88
C THR A 116 -7.91 -18.04 -13.54
N LEU A 117 -7.63 -17.39 -12.40
CA LEU A 117 -6.28 -17.20 -11.88
C LEU A 117 -6.04 -18.13 -10.68
N THR A 118 -5.02 -18.98 -10.77
CA THR A 118 -4.55 -19.81 -9.64
C THR A 118 -3.35 -19.14 -8.97
N VAL A 119 -3.47 -18.80 -7.68
CA VAL A 119 -2.37 -18.21 -6.90
C VAL A 119 -1.77 -19.26 -5.97
N ALA A 120 -0.51 -19.64 -6.21
CA ALA A 120 0.27 -20.49 -5.32
C ALA A 120 1.07 -19.62 -4.34
N THR A 121 1.16 -20.03 -3.08
CA THR A 121 1.87 -19.28 -2.03
C THR A 121 2.81 -20.20 -1.27
N ASP A 122 4.09 -19.88 -1.31
CA ASP A 122 5.17 -20.61 -0.67
C ASP A 122 5.97 -19.62 0.20
N VAL A 123 5.82 -19.74 1.51
CA VAL A 123 6.40 -18.80 2.48
C VAL A 123 7.28 -19.58 3.42
N ASP A 124 8.55 -19.17 3.50
CA ASP A 124 9.51 -19.67 4.47
C ASP A 124 8.97 -19.48 5.90
N PRO A 125 8.91 -20.54 6.73
CA PRO A 125 8.49 -20.44 8.13
C PRO A 125 9.27 -19.39 8.93
N ALA A 126 10.54 -19.11 8.57
CA ALA A 126 11.34 -18.08 9.22
C ALA A 126 10.77 -16.66 9.07
N ALA A 127 9.86 -16.43 8.11
CA ALA A 127 9.14 -15.16 7.97
C ALA A 127 8.29 -14.81 9.20
N ALA A 128 7.96 -15.79 10.06
CA ALA A 128 7.29 -15.58 11.33
C ALA A 128 8.12 -14.76 12.33
N ALA A 129 9.45 -14.84 12.27
CA ALA A 129 10.37 -14.17 13.19
C ALA A 129 10.86 -12.79 12.69
N VAL A 130 10.45 -12.40 11.48
CA VAL A 130 10.74 -11.09 10.91
C VAL A 130 9.90 -10.02 11.62
N ASP A 131 10.46 -8.83 11.84
CA ASP A 131 9.73 -7.72 12.45
C ASP A 131 8.42 -7.39 11.71
N ARG A 132 7.45 -6.87 12.46
CA ARG A 132 6.10 -6.64 11.95
C ARG A 132 6.05 -5.61 10.82
N THR A 133 6.89 -4.58 10.89
CA THR A 133 6.96 -3.52 9.87
C THR A 133 7.36 -4.10 8.52
N THR A 134 8.36 -4.97 8.50
CA THR A 134 8.81 -5.68 7.31
C THR A 134 7.74 -6.63 6.75
N GLN A 135 7.02 -7.35 7.61
CA GLN A 135 5.90 -8.21 7.17
C GLN A 135 4.77 -7.39 6.52
N VAL A 136 4.41 -6.24 7.10
CA VAL A 136 3.39 -5.34 6.55
C VAL A 136 3.81 -4.79 5.20
N ALA A 137 5.07 -4.36 5.05
CA ALA A 137 5.60 -3.87 3.78
C ALA A 137 5.55 -4.95 2.69
N ALA A 138 5.97 -6.19 3.02
CA ALA A 138 5.91 -7.33 2.10
C ALA A 138 4.48 -7.62 1.64
N PHE A 139 3.51 -7.60 2.56
CA PHE A 139 2.10 -7.81 2.20
C PHE A 139 1.57 -6.75 1.25
N TRP A 140 1.87 -5.47 1.49
CA TRP A 140 1.41 -4.40 0.62
C TRP A 140 2.02 -4.46 -0.78
N ILE A 141 3.31 -4.79 -0.88
CA ILE A 141 3.95 -5.06 -2.18
C ILE A 141 3.24 -6.22 -2.88
N ALA A 142 2.94 -7.30 -2.15
CA ALA A 142 2.25 -8.45 -2.73
C ALA A 142 0.83 -8.14 -3.21
N LYS A 143 0.09 -7.34 -2.44
CA LYS A 143 -1.26 -6.89 -2.79
C LYS A 143 -1.28 -6.06 -4.07
N GLU A 144 -0.33 -5.14 -4.21
CA GLU A 144 -0.21 -4.33 -5.42
C GLU A 144 0.22 -5.17 -6.63
N ALA A 145 1.20 -6.05 -6.47
CA ALA A 145 1.64 -6.97 -7.51
C ALA A 145 0.49 -7.86 -8.03
N LEU A 146 -0.27 -8.49 -7.12
CA LEU A 146 -1.42 -9.31 -7.51
C LEU A 146 -2.55 -8.48 -8.15
N THR A 147 -2.74 -7.23 -7.72
CA THR A 147 -3.70 -6.32 -8.36
C THR A 147 -3.30 -6.05 -9.80
N ASN A 148 -2.00 -5.87 -10.08
CA ASN A 148 -1.48 -5.71 -11.42
C ASN A 148 -1.67 -6.99 -12.27
N VAL A 149 -1.45 -8.16 -11.69
CA VAL A 149 -1.72 -9.44 -12.37
C VAL A 149 -3.18 -9.53 -12.82
N VAL A 150 -4.12 -9.28 -11.90
CA VAL A 150 -5.56 -9.36 -12.18
C VAL A 150 -6.00 -8.33 -13.23
N LYS A 151 -5.44 -7.11 -13.19
CA LYS A 151 -5.84 -6.03 -14.10
C LYS A 151 -5.18 -6.10 -15.48
N HIS A 152 -3.96 -6.62 -15.57
CA HIS A 152 -3.10 -6.39 -16.73
C HIS A 152 -2.51 -7.66 -17.34
N ALA A 153 -2.20 -8.69 -16.56
CA ALA A 153 -1.35 -9.78 -17.03
C ALA A 153 -2.06 -10.80 -17.94
N LYS A 154 -3.39 -10.94 -17.85
CA LYS A 154 -4.15 -12.07 -18.46
C LYS A 154 -3.56 -13.44 -18.07
N ALA A 155 -2.95 -13.52 -16.90
CA ALA A 155 -2.30 -14.71 -16.37
C ALA A 155 -3.33 -15.75 -15.93
N ARG A 156 -2.95 -17.03 -16.01
CA ARG A 156 -3.69 -18.16 -15.44
C ARG A 156 -3.06 -18.63 -14.14
N THR A 157 -1.77 -18.40 -13.96
CA THR A 157 -1.05 -18.77 -12.75
C THR A 157 -0.22 -17.61 -12.22
N CYS A 158 -0.14 -17.51 -10.90
CA CYS A 158 0.75 -16.60 -10.21
C CYS A 158 1.33 -17.31 -8.98
N ALA A 159 2.62 -17.15 -8.76
CA ALA A 159 3.33 -17.72 -7.62
C ALA A 159 3.89 -16.61 -6.73
N ILE A 160 3.53 -16.66 -5.44
CA ILE A 160 4.12 -15.83 -4.39
C ILE A 160 5.13 -16.70 -3.64
N ARG A 161 6.38 -16.22 -3.58
CA ARG A 161 7.45 -16.84 -2.79
C ARG A 161 8.04 -15.86 -1.81
N VAL A 162 8.15 -16.28 -0.55
CA VAL A 162 8.88 -15.54 0.48
C VAL A 162 9.99 -16.42 1.01
N ARG A 163 11.20 -15.86 1.08
CA ARG A 163 12.40 -16.48 1.66
C ARG A 163 13.03 -15.53 2.65
N VAL A 164 13.63 -16.07 3.71
CA VAL A 164 14.32 -15.27 4.72
C VAL A 164 15.79 -15.68 4.76
N ASP A 165 16.67 -14.74 4.42
CA ASP A 165 18.12 -14.88 4.45
C ASP A 165 18.75 -13.81 5.36
N ALA A 166 19.48 -12.84 4.79
CA ALA A 166 19.91 -11.62 5.48
C ALA A 166 18.76 -10.59 5.60
N GLY A 167 17.68 -10.80 4.85
CA GLY A 167 16.43 -10.04 4.92
C GLY A 167 15.26 -10.87 4.43
N LEU A 168 14.10 -10.24 4.29
CA LEU A 168 12.93 -10.86 3.66
C LEU A 168 12.99 -10.60 2.15
N ARG A 169 13.05 -11.68 1.38
CA ARG A 169 12.95 -11.63 -0.09
C ARG A 169 11.57 -12.11 -0.53
N LEU A 170 10.83 -11.22 -1.19
CA LEU A 170 9.53 -11.50 -1.79
C LEU A 170 9.70 -11.61 -3.32
N SER A 171 9.16 -12.66 -3.91
CA SER A 171 9.11 -12.85 -5.37
C SER A 171 7.68 -13.20 -5.78
N ILE A 172 7.16 -12.50 -6.78
CA ILE A 172 5.83 -12.72 -7.35
C ILE A 172 6.00 -12.85 -8.85
N VAL A 173 5.57 -13.98 -9.39
CA VAL A 173 5.75 -14.32 -10.81
C VAL A 173 4.43 -14.77 -11.38
N ASP A 174 4.02 -14.18 -12.50
CA ASP A 174 2.87 -14.63 -13.29
C ASP A 174 3.27 -15.22 -14.65
N ASP A 175 2.36 -15.96 -15.27
CA ASP A 175 2.51 -16.56 -16.61
C ASP A 175 1.77 -15.77 -17.70
N GLY A 176 1.54 -14.48 -17.45
CA GLY A 176 0.79 -13.60 -18.31
C GLY A 176 1.53 -13.15 -19.57
N VAL A 177 0.99 -12.11 -20.21
CA VAL A 177 1.52 -11.56 -21.46
C VAL A 177 2.75 -10.66 -21.29
N GLY A 178 3.27 -10.54 -20.06
CA GLY A 178 4.30 -9.56 -19.71
C GLY A 178 3.80 -8.11 -19.82
N GLY A 179 4.70 -7.19 -20.14
CA GLY A 179 4.43 -5.77 -20.32
C GLY A 179 4.77 -4.89 -19.12
N ALA A 180 5.70 -5.32 -18.26
CA ALA A 180 6.23 -4.53 -17.15
C ALA A 180 6.72 -3.14 -17.60
N GLY A 181 7.25 -3.03 -18.82
CA GLY A 181 7.71 -1.77 -19.43
C GLY A 181 6.70 -1.03 -20.32
N LEU A 182 5.56 -1.64 -20.68
CA LEU A 182 4.60 -1.09 -21.66
C LEU A 182 3.54 -0.17 -21.04
N GLY A 183 3.38 -0.21 -19.72
CA GLY A 183 2.64 0.79 -18.97
C GLY A 183 3.56 1.93 -18.55
N ARG A 184 3.22 3.18 -18.88
CA ARG A 184 3.77 4.39 -18.22
C ARG A 184 4.00 4.07 -16.75
N ARG A 185 5.23 4.20 -16.23
CA ARG A 185 5.60 3.98 -14.81
C ARG A 185 4.42 4.32 -13.89
N GLY A 186 3.62 3.31 -13.58
CA GLY A 186 2.31 3.53 -12.96
C GLY A 186 2.51 3.88 -11.50
N VAL A 187 1.52 4.55 -10.91
CA VAL A 187 1.51 4.84 -9.46
C VAL A 187 1.76 3.56 -8.65
N GLY A 188 1.26 2.42 -9.12
CA GLY A 188 1.46 1.10 -8.50
C GLY A 188 2.92 0.65 -8.44
N LEU A 189 3.65 0.66 -9.55
CA LEU A 189 5.07 0.27 -9.61
C LEU A 189 5.95 1.19 -8.74
N ALA A 190 5.69 2.50 -8.80
CA ALA A 190 6.39 3.47 -7.97
C ALA A 190 6.10 3.23 -6.47
N SER A 191 4.85 2.88 -6.12
CA SER A 191 4.49 2.62 -4.72
C SER A 191 5.20 1.40 -4.13
N MET A 192 5.40 0.33 -4.90
CA MET A 192 6.14 -0.86 -4.45
C MET A 192 7.61 -0.54 -4.19
N GLY A 193 8.23 0.21 -5.12
CA GLY A 193 9.60 0.71 -4.98
C GLY A 193 9.79 1.60 -3.77
N SER A 194 8.93 2.61 -3.60
CA SER A 194 8.99 3.52 -2.45
C SER A 194 8.83 2.78 -1.12
N ARG A 195 7.90 1.82 -1.04
CA ARG A 195 7.65 1.07 0.19
C ARG A 195 8.83 0.18 0.59
N ALA A 196 9.53 -0.42 -0.39
CA ALA A 196 10.75 -1.16 -0.11
C ALA A 196 11.88 -0.21 0.33
N ALA A 197 12.04 0.92 -0.35
CA ALA A 197 13.06 1.92 -0.05
C ALA A 197 12.90 2.55 1.35
N GLU A 198 11.66 2.71 1.85
CA GLU A 198 11.38 3.21 3.21
C GLU A 198 12.01 2.33 4.30
N LEU A 199 12.23 1.04 4.04
CA LEU A 199 12.89 0.10 4.96
C LEU A 199 14.38 -0.11 4.63
N GLY A 200 14.96 0.70 3.73
CA GLY A 200 16.32 0.50 3.24
C GLY A 200 16.46 -0.68 2.26
N GLY A 201 15.34 -1.18 1.73
CA GLY A 201 15.27 -2.24 0.74
C GLY A 201 15.13 -1.75 -0.68
N TRP A 202 14.77 -2.67 -1.58
CA TRP A 202 14.53 -2.38 -3.00
C TRP A 202 13.43 -3.26 -3.58
N CYS A 203 12.83 -2.82 -4.68
CA CYS A 203 11.85 -3.58 -5.45
C CYS A 203 12.15 -3.40 -6.94
N GLU A 204 12.24 -4.51 -7.65
CA GLU A 204 12.46 -4.58 -9.09
C GLU A 204 11.27 -5.28 -9.75
N VAL A 205 10.94 -4.82 -10.95
CA VAL A 205 9.91 -5.42 -11.78
C VAL A 205 10.48 -5.62 -13.17
N GLY A 206 10.32 -6.82 -13.72
CA GLY A 206 10.87 -7.17 -15.02
C GLY A 206 10.01 -8.19 -15.73
N ASP A 207 10.06 -8.16 -17.06
CA ASP A 207 9.40 -9.16 -17.89
C ASP A 207 10.17 -10.49 -17.88
N ILE A 208 9.44 -11.58 -18.03
CA ILE A 208 9.98 -12.93 -18.17
C ILE A 208 9.89 -13.33 -19.65
N GLY A 209 10.93 -13.99 -20.14
CA GLY A 209 11.02 -14.52 -21.51
C GLY A 209 11.51 -13.51 -22.56
N PRO A 210 11.76 -13.98 -23.79
CA PRO A 210 12.14 -13.11 -24.90
C PRO A 210 11.00 -12.14 -25.25
N ASP A 211 11.38 -10.94 -25.71
CA ASP A 211 10.47 -9.90 -26.23
C ASP A 211 9.32 -9.48 -25.28
N ASN A 212 9.56 -9.52 -23.96
CA ASN A 212 8.63 -9.08 -22.91
C ASN A 212 7.31 -9.89 -22.80
N GLY A 213 7.29 -11.15 -23.23
CA GLY A 213 6.05 -11.85 -23.58
C GLY A 213 5.60 -13.08 -22.78
N SER A 214 6.29 -13.52 -21.71
CA SER A 214 5.91 -14.75 -21.00
C SER A 214 5.69 -14.60 -19.50
N GLY A 215 5.38 -13.38 -19.04
CA GLY A 215 4.99 -13.09 -17.67
C GLY A 215 5.70 -11.89 -17.08
N VAL A 216 5.28 -11.46 -15.89
CA VAL A 216 5.98 -10.44 -15.10
C VAL A 216 6.56 -11.06 -13.83
N SER A 217 7.74 -10.61 -13.47
CA SER A 217 8.36 -10.86 -12.17
C SER A 217 8.41 -9.55 -11.36
N VAL A 218 7.98 -9.62 -10.11
CA VAL A 218 8.20 -8.60 -9.08
C VAL A 218 9.09 -9.23 -8.03
N THR A 219 10.25 -8.64 -7.78
CA THR A 219 11.18 -9.08 -6.74
C THR A 219 11.47 -7.93 -5.80
N ALA A 220 11.25 -8.12 -4.50
CA ALA A 220 11.56 -7.15 -3.47
C ALA A 220 12.46 -7.76 -2.41
N TYR A 221 13.42 -6.97 -1.94
CA TYR A 221 14.23 -7.26 -0.77
C TYR A 221 13.93 -6.21 0.30
N LEU A 222 13.62 -6.69 1.50
CA LEU A 222 13.37 -5.86 2.68
C LEU A 222 14.36 -6.28 3.76
N PRO A 223 15.23 -5.37 4.26
CA PRO A 223 16.04 -5.65 5.44
C PRO A 223 15.13 -6.09 6.58
N ALA A 224 15.43 -7.24 7.19
CA ALA A 224 14.66 -7.77 8.30
C ALA A 224 15.45 -7.58 9.59
N HIS A 225 14.81 -6.96 10.58
CA HIS A 225 15.29 -7.06 11.95
C HIS A 225 14.60 -8.28 12.56
N ARG A 226 15.36 -9.25 13.09
CA ARG A 226 14.75 -10.34 13.84
C ARG A 226 14.06 -9.71 15.06
N GLY A 227 12.77 -9.96 15.21
CA GLY A 227 12.03 -9.49 16.38
C GLY A 227 12.77 -9.97 17.64
N VAL A 228 13.16 -9.03 18.50
CA VAL A 228 13.77 -9.39 19.79
C VAL A 228 12.69 -10.13 20.57
N GLU A 229 12.94 -11.40 20.93
CA GLU A 229 12.15 -12.05 21.98
C GLU A 229 12.28 -11.17 23.22
N GLU A 230 11.20 -10.46 23.55
CA GLU A 230 11.07 -9.74 24.81
C GLU A 230 11.07 -10.81 25.90
N THR A 231 12.29 -11.13 26.36
CA THR A 231 12.52 -12.01 27.50
C THR A 231 12.01 -11.25 28.70
N LEU A 232 10.75 -11.48 29.05
CA LEU A 232 10.16 -11.06 30.32
C LEU A 232 10.96 -11.76 31.43
N LEU A 233 11.84 -10.98 32.07
CA LEU A 233 12.44 -11.27 33.38
C LEU A 233 11.39 -11.16 34.47
#